data_AF-A0A8T3VGV0-F1
#
_entry.id   AF-A0A8T3VGV0-F1
#
_cell.length_a   1.000
_cell.length_b   1.000
_cell.length_c   1.000
_cell.angle_alpha   90.00
_cell.angle_beta   90.00
_cell.angle_gamma   90.00
#
_symmetry.space_group_name_H-M   'P 1'
#
loop_
_entity.id
_entity.type
_entity.pdbx_description
1 polymer ?
#
loop_
_entity_poly.entity_id
_entity_poly.type
_entity_poly.pdbx_seq_one_letter_code
_entity_poly.pdbx_strand_id
1 'polypeptide(L)'
;MDKKTIILLMAIIAIILVAGALLMTNTFKQEPKIDIVTNGTVHTNTTFLVKSTASNNTSLANENISIEILDNKSKTVINEEVKTNERGEAAIELTNISEGNYTVNVTFEGNDEFKECVVEEKLEIVEDTSEDTSPDDTSTTVDEGAYYSEQAGRTIYTGEVELAPDGHYWKHLGHNEWVKID
;
A
#
# COMPACT_ATOMS: atom_id res chain seq x y z
N MET A 1 2.36 -33.51 58.47
CA MET A 1 3.10 -32.61 57.55
C MET A 1 3.81 -31.59 58.40
N ASP A 2 5.14 -31.51 58.30
CA ASP A 2 5.97 -30.65 59.14
C ASP A 2 6.05 -29.22 58.58
N LYS A 3 6.29 -28.24 59.47
CA LYS A 3 6.32 -26.81 59.12
C LYS A 3 7.34 -26.50 58.02
N LYS A 4 8.44 -27.25 57.92
CA LYS A 4 9.47 -27.05 56.89
C LYS A 4 8.97 -27.52 55.52
N THR A 5 8.28 -28.66 55.45
CA THR A 5 7.66 -29.16 54.22
C THR A 5 6.55 -28.23 53.70
N ILE A 6 5.75 -27.61 54.60
CA ILE A 6 4.73 -26.63 54.20
C ILE A 6 5.37 -25.37 53.61
N ILE A 7 6.42 -24.85 54.26
CA ILE A 7 7.14 -23.66 53.77
C ILE A 7 7.81 -23.94 52.42
N LEU A 8 8.41 -25.12 52.25
CA LEU A 8 9.03 -25.53 50.99
C LEU A 8 8.01 -25.60 49.84
N LEU A 9 6.82 -26.17 50.08
CA LEU A 9 5.75 -26.24 49.08
C LEU A 9 5.24 -24.86 48.67
N MET A 10 5.03 -23.96 49.63
CA MET A 10 4.62 -22.58 49.34
C MET A 10 5.66 -21.81 48.53
N ALA A 11 6.95 -22.02 48.81
CA ALA A 11 8.05 -21.42 48.05
C ALA A 11 8.09 -21.94 46.60
N ILE A 12 7.87 -23.24 46.38
CA ILE A 12 7.83 -23.84 45.04
C ILE A 12 6.63 -23.30 44.24
N ILE A 13 5.45 -23.22 44.85
CA ILE A 13 4.24 -22.68 44.20
C ILE A 13 4.45 -21.20 43.83
N ALA A 14 5.05 -20.41 44.71
CA ALA A 14 5.36 -19.01 44.43
C ALA A 14 6.33 -18.85 43.25
N ILE A 15 7.36 -19.70 43.16
CA ILE A 15 8.32 -19.69 42.04
C ILE A 15 7.63 -20.09 40.72
N ILE A 16 6.73 -21.08 40.75
CA ILE A 16 5.96 -21.51 39.57
C ILE A 16 5.01 -20.40 39.10
N LEU A 17 4.36 -19.67 40.00
CA LEU A 17 3.47 -18.55 39.64
C LEU A 17 4.25 -17.38 39.02
N VAL A 18 5.43 -17.06 39.57
CA VAL A 18 6.30 -16.01 39.03
C VAL A 18 6.88 -16.41 37.66
N ALA A 19 7.33 -17.66 37.51
CA ALA A 19 7.81 -18.18 36.23
C ALA A 19 6.67 -18.27 35.19
N GLY A 20 5.48 -18.69 35.59
CA GLY A 20 4.28 -18.74 34.73
C GLY A 20 3.86 -17.34 34.26
N ALA A 21 3.96 -16.33 35.11
CA ALA A 21 3.70 -14.94 34.73
C ALA A 21 4.76 -14.38 33.75
N LEU A 22 6.04 -14.74 33.94
CA LEU A 22 7.14 -14.35 33.05
C LEU A 22 7.09 -15.02 31.68
N LEU A 23 6.50 -16.22 31.58
CA LEU A 23 6.31 -16.91 30.30
C LEU A 23 5.16 -16.33 29.45
N MET A 24 4.30 -15.48 30.03
CA MET A 24 3.15 -14.87 29.33
C MET A 24 3.46 -13.54 28.63
N THR A 25 4.70 -13.01 28.69
CA THR A 25 5.03 -11.72 28.08
C THR A 25 5.80 -11.82 26.76
N ASN A 26 5.56 -12.86 25.96
CA ASN A 26 6.06 -12.92 24.59
C ASN A 26 5.00 -12.42 23.62
N THR A 27 4.90 -11.09 23.45
CA THR A 27 4.15 -10.50 22.35
C THR A 27 4.93 -10.75 21.05
N PHE A 28 4.73 -11.92 20.44
CA PHE A 28 5.31 -12.19 19.12
C PHE A 28 4.53 -11.39 18.09
N LYS A 29 5.04 -10.21 17.73
CA LYS A 29 4.44 -9.36 16.70
C LYS A 29 4.34 -10.12 15.38
N GLN A 30 3.21 -9.97 14.70
CA GLN A 30 2.95 -10.59 13.41
C GLN A 30 3.72 -9.87 12.29
N GLU A 31 4.09 -10.59 11.24
CA GLU A 31 4.64 -9.99 10.01
C GLU A 31 3.48 -9.49 9.14
N PRO A 32 3.38 -8.18 8.86
CA PRO A 32 2.45 -7.67 7.88
C PRO A 32 3.03 -7.79 6.46
N LYS A 33 2.20 -7.48 5.47
CA LYS A 33 2.52 -7.48 4.05
C LYS A 33 1.93 -6.23 3.41
N ILE A 34 2.74 -5.53 2.62
CA ILE A 34 2.31 -4.45 1.75
C ILE A 34 2.39 -4.93 0.30
N ASP A 35 1.30 -4.75 -0.44
CA ASP A 35 1.24 -4.95 -1.88
C ASP A 35 1.05 -3.58 -2.57
N ILE A 36 1.94 -3.25 -3.50
CA ILE A 36 1.75 -2.10 -4.39
C ILE A 36 0.83 -2.54 -5.52
N VAL A 37 -0.35 -1.92 -5.61
CA VAL A 37 -1.38 -2.29 -6.60
C VAL A 37 -1.14 -1.55 -7.92
N THR A 38 -0.74 -0.28 -7.84
CA THR A 38 -0.36 0.53 -8.99
C THR A 38 1.15 0.42 -9.23
N ASN A 39 1.57 -0.45 -10.17
CA ASN A 39 2.99 -0.72 -10.44
C ASN A 39 3.35 -0.65 -11.93
N GLY A 40 4.65 -0.60 -12.22
CA GLY A 40 5.17 -0.52 -13.58
C GLY A 40 5.08 0.88 -14.17
N THR A 41 4.36 1.03 -15.29
CA THR A 41 4.15 2.31 -15.99
C THR A 41 2.78 2.87 -15.63
N VAL A 42 2.75 4.13 -15.19
CA VAL A 42 1.55 4.87 -14.78
C VAL A 42 1.55 6.25 -15.41
N HIS A 43 0.40 6.91 -15.43
CA HIS A 43 0.30 8.27 -15.97
C HIS A 43 0.23 9.32 -14.85
N THR A 44 0.57 10.57 -15.16
CA THR A 44 0.37 11.70 -14.25
C THR A 44 -1.11 11.85 -13.87
N ASN A 45 -1.43 12.48 -12.74
CA ASN A 45 -2.81 12.71 -12.27
C ASN A 45 -3.66 11.42 -12.06
N THR A 46 -3.00 10.28 -11.94
CA THR A 46 -3.65 8.99 -11.62
C THR A 46 -3.48 8.63 -10.14
N THR A 47 -4.16 7.57 -9.70
CA THR A 47 -4.09 7.10 -8.31
C THR A 47 -2.97 6.06 -8.14
N PHE A 48 -2.09 6.29 -7.18
CA PHE A 48 -1.17 5.28 -6.66
C PHE A 48 -1.80 4.60 -5.44
N LEU A 49 -2.06 3.30 -5.56
CA LEU A 49 -2.77 2.50 -4.55
C LEU A 49 -1.86 1.43 -3.96
N VAL A 50 -1.92 1.27 -2.64
CA VAL A 50 -1.27 0.17 -1.90
C VAL A 50 -2.28 -0.53 -1.00
N LYS A 51 -2.02 -1.81 -0.71
CA LYS A 51 -2.82 -2.63 0.19
C LYS A 51 -1.96 -3.24 1.29
N SER A 52 -2.36 -3.01 2.53
CA SER A 52 -1.73 -3.55 3.74
C SER A 52 -2.56 -4.69 4.32
N THR A 53 -1.92 -5.84 4.54
CA THR A 53 -2.56 -7.04 5.06
C THR A 53 -1.69 -7.74 6.11
N ALA A 54 -2.31 -8.48 7.01
CA ALA A 54 -1.62 -9.43 7.87
C ALA A 54 -1.16 -10.67 7.07
N SER A 55 -0.27 -11.47 7.66
CA SER A 55 0.21 -12.74 7.09
C SER A 55 -0.88 -13.73 6.60
N ASN A 56 -2.11 -13.60 7.09
CA ASN A 56 -3.27 -14.40 6.69
C ASN A 56 -4.17 -13.72 5.62
N ASN A 57 -3.68 -12.65 4.99
CA ASN A 57 -4.40 -11.77 4.05
C ASN A 57 -5.60 -11.01 4.64
N THR A 58 -5.66 -10.85 5.97
CA THR A 58 -6.65 -9.97 6.60
C THR A 58 -6.23 -8.52 6.41
N SER A 59 -7.13 -7.66 5.94
CA SER A 59 -6.89 -6.23 5.78
C SER A 59 -6.51 -5.53 7.09
N LEU A 60 -5.49 -4.68 7.04
CA LEU A 60 -5.05 -3.86 8.18
C LEU A 60 -5.58 -2.44 8.04
N ALA A 61 -6.64 -2.13 8.78
CA ALA A 61 -7.34 -0.84 8.71
C ALA A 61 -6.76 0.22 9.68
N ASN A 62 -6.86 1.49 9.29
CA ASN A 62 -6.41 2.67 10.06
C ASN A 62 -4.93 2.65 10.46
N GLU A 63 -4.10 1.92 9.71
CA GLU A 63 -2.64 1.92 9.84
C GLU A 63 -2.06 3.12 9.10
N ASN A 64 -1.02 3.72 9.67
CA ASN A 64 -0.29 4.80 9.02
C ASN A 64 0.75 4.21 8.04
N ILE A 65 0.66 4.59 6.77
CA ILE A 65 1.56 4.18 5.70
C ILE A 65 2.27 5.42 5.16
N SER A 66 3.60 5.40 5.17
CA SER A 66 4.42 6.41 4.53
C SER A 66 4.73 5.98 3.09
N ILE A 67 4.42 6.86 2.14
CA ILE A 67 4.72 6.67 0.72
C ILE A 67 5.72 7.74 0.30
N GLU A 68 6.94 7.32 -0.02
CA GLU A 68 8.00 8.17 -0.53
C GLU A 68 8.29 7.83 -1.99
N ILE A 69 8.26 8.83 -2.87
CA ILE A 69 8.67 8.69 -4.27
C ILE A 69 9.95 9.49 -4.49
N LEU A 70 10.95 8.82 -5.05
CA LEU A 70 12.30 9.34 -5.29
C LEU A 70 12.54 9.43 -6.80
N ASP A 71 13.10 10.55 -7.25
CA ASP A 71 13.58 10.67 -8.63
C ASP A 71 14.84 9.80 -8.89
N ASN A 72 15.29 9.76 -10.14
CA ASN A 72 16.48 9.02 -10.54
C ASN A 72 17.81 9.47 -9.87
N LYS A 73 17.80 10.59 -9.14
CA LYS A 73 18.93 11.10 -8.34
C LYS A 73 18.71 10.85 -6.84
N SER A 74 17.75 10.01 -6.48
CA SER A 74 17.37 9.70 -5.10
C SER A 74 16.89 10.94 -4.33
N LYS A 75 16.33 11.92 -5.01
CA LYS A 75 15.69 13.08 -4.38
C LYS A 75 14.22 12.78 -4.18
N THR A 76 13.74 12.97 -2.97
CA THR A 76 12.31 12.89 -2.62
C THR A 76 11.51 13.93 -3.42
N VAL A 77 10.55 13.45 -4.21
CA VAL A 77 9.59 14.27 -4.96
C VAL A 77 8.21 14.25 -4.30
N ILE A 78 7.83 13.14 -3.69
CA ILE A 78 6.61 12.98 -2.90
C ILE A 78 7.00 12.29 -1.59
N ASN A 79 6.43 12.75 -0.48
CA ASN A 79 6.55 12.11 0.82
C ASN A 79 5.27 12.39 1.61
N GLU A 80 4.37 11.42 1.62
CA GLU A 80 3.04 11.54 2.21
C GLU A 80 2.82 10.43 3.23
N GLU A 81 2.11 10.75 4.32
CA GLU A 81 1.64 9.79 5.30
C GLU A 81 0.12 9.66 5.18
N VAL A 82 -0.34 8.46 4.84
CA VAL A 82 -1.75 8.16 4.58
C VAL A 82 -2.23 7.02 5.47
N LYS A 83 -3.52 7.03 5.81
CA LYS A 83 -4.14 5.99 6.62
C LYS A 83 -4.82 4.95 5.74
N THR A 84 -4.66 3.67 6.07
CA THR A 84 -5.44 2.63 5.42
C THR A 84 -6.92 2.72 5.79
N ASN A 85 -7.80 2.44 4.83
CA ASN A 85 -9.24 2.33 5.05
C ASN A 85 -9.60 0.96 5.69
N GLU A 86 -10.89 0.69 5.90
CA GLU A 86 -11.41 -0.59 6.45
C GLU A 86 -10.99 -1.84 5.67
N ARG A 87 -10.50 -1.68 4.44
CA ARG A 87 -10.07 -2.76 3.54
C ARG A 87 -8.56 -2.84 3.41
N GLY A 88 -7.84 -2.06 4.22
CA GLY A 88 -6.38 -2.03 4.24
C GLY A 88 -5.77 -1.23 3.10
N GLU A 89 -6.56 -0.45 2.37
CA GLU A 89 -6.08 0.34 1.24
C GLU A 89 -5.67 1.75 1.64
N ALA A 90 -4.52 2.19 1.15
CA ALA A 90 -4.08 3.58 1.23
C ALA A 90 -3.72 4.07 -0.17
N ALA A 91 -4.07 5.32 -0.48
CA ALA A 91 -3.91 5.87 -1.82
C ALA A 91 -3.42 7.33 -1.78
N ILE A 92 -2.64 7.70 -2.78
CA ILE A 92 -2.24 9.08 -3.07
C ILE A 92 -2.49 9.38 -4.55
N GLU A 93 -2.66 10.65 -4.89
CA GLU A 93 -2.72 11.10 -6.28
C GLU A 93 -1.33 11.52 -6.77
N LEU A 94 -0.95 11.06 -7.97
CA LEU A 94 0.31 11.42 -8.62
C LEU A 94 0.18 12.78 -9.34
N THR A 95 -0.15 13.83 -8.58
CA THR A 95 -0.31 15.19 -9.13
C THR A 95 1.00 15.98 -9.08
N ASN A 96 1.18 16.91 -10.02
CA ASN A 96 2.34 17.81 -10.09
C ASN A 96 3.71 17.11 -10.14
N ILE A 97 3.74 15.86 -10.62
CA ILE A 97 4.95 15.09 -10.89
C ILE A 97 5.20 15.07 -12.40
N SER A 98 6.45 15.28 -12.81
CA SER A 98 6.83 15.18 -14.22
C SER A 98 6.93 13.72 -14.66
N GLU A 99 6.87 13.47 -15.96
CA GLU A 99 7.25 12.16 -16.50
C GLU A 99 8.69 11.80 -16.15
N GLY A 100 8.96 10.50 -16.01
CA GLY A 100 10.29 10.00 -15.67
C GLY A 100 10.28 8.64 -14.98
N ASN A 101 11.47 8.20 -14.60
CA ASN A 101 11.68 6.97 -13.85
C ASN A 101 11.91 7.31 -12.37
N TYR A 102 11.19 6.60 -11.51
CA TYR A 102 11.15 6.81 -10.07
C TYR A 102 11.35 5.50 -9.31
N THR A 103 11.72 5.65 -8.04
CA THR A 103 11.68 4.59 -7.03
C THR A 103 10.63 4.95 -6.00
N VAL A 104 9.75 4.02 -5.66
CA VAL A 104 8.73 4.19 -4.61
C VAL A 104 9.11 3.33 -3.42
N ASN A 105 9.16 3.95 -2.25
CA ASN A 105 9.29 3.30 -0.96
C ASN A 105 7.96 3.42 -0.21
N VAL A 106 7.40 2.29 0.17
CA VAL A 106 6.18 2.21 0.99
C VAL A 106 6.56 1.59 2.32
N THR A 107 6.33 2.35 3.40
CA THR A 107 6.74 1.97 4.75
C THR A 107 5.54 1.92 5.68
N PHE A 108 5.41 0.82 6.40
CA PHE A 108 4.63 0.70 7.61
C PHE A 108 5.59 0.50 8.77
N GLU A 109 5.67 1.45 9.72
CA GLU A 109 6.62 1.40 10.86
C GLU A 109 6.30 0.28 11.87
N GLY A 110 5.17 -0.40 11.71
CA GLY A 110 4.67 -1.39 12.65
C GLY A 110 3.93 -0.74 13.83
N ASN A 111 3.35 -1.59 14.68
CA ASN A 111 2.60 -1.18 15.87
C ASN A 111 2.77 -2.23 16.98
N ASP A 112 1.92 -2.22 18.01
CA ASP A 112 2.02 -3.18 19.11
C ASP A 112 1.76 -4.64 18.68
N GLU A 113 1.01 -4.84 17.60
CA GLU A 113 0.61 -6.15 17.08
C GLU A 113 1.44 -6.62 15.89
N PHE A 114 1.91 -5.69 15.06
CA PHE A 114 2.60 -5.95 13.80
C PHE A 114 4.01 -5.36 13.77
N LYS A 115 4.93 -6.05 13.10
CA LYS A 115 6.28 -5.54 12.85
C LYS A 115 6.29 -4.48 11.75
N GLU A 116 7.41 -3.78 11.62
CA GLU A 116 7.69 -2.90 10.49
C GLU A 116 7.73 -3.71 9.17
N CYS A 117 7.26 -3.10 8.08
CA CYS A 117 7.38 -3.62 6.73
C CYS A 117 7.69 -2.49 5.75
N VAL A 118 8.66 -2.74 4.86
CA VAL A 118 9.11 -1.80 3.84
C VAL A 118 9.10 -2.50 2.50
N VAL A 119 8.53 -1.86 1.48
CA VAL A 119 8.51 -2.32 0.10
C VAL A 119 9.09 -1.23 -0.79
N GLU A 120 10.03 -1.62 -1.64
CA GLU A 120 10.62 -0.75 -2.67
C GLU A 120 10.25 -1.29 -4.05
N GLU A 121 9.76 -0.44 -4.94
CA GLU A 121 9.46 -0.79 -6.33
C GLU A 121 9.81 0.34 -7.29
N LYS A 122 10.08 -0.02 -8.56
CA LYS A 122 10.32 0.95 -9.63
C LYS A 122 8.99 1.39 -10.23
N LEU A 123 8.88 2.67 -10.52
CA LEU A 123 7.71 3.28 -11.13
C LEU A 123 8.14 4.16 -12.30
N GLU A 124 7.57 3.94 -13.48
CA GLU A 124 7.69 4.84 -14.62
C GLU A 124 6.43 5.69 -14.70
N ILE A 125 6.59 7.01 -14.70
CA ILE A 125 5.48 7.95 -14.84
C ILE A 125 5.57 8.55 -16.25
N VAL A 126 4.47 8.51 -16.99
CA VAL A 126 4.31 9.09 -18.32
C VAL A 126 3.31 10.24 -18.25
N GLU A 127 3.48 11.26 -19.08
CA GLU A 127 2.54 12.37 -19.13
C GLU A 127 1.14 11.90 -19.59
N ASP A 128 0.10 12.44 -18.95
CA ASP A 128 -1.25 12.36 -19.49
C ASP A 128 -1.30 13.14 -20.80
N THR A 129 -1.28 12.42 -21.92
CA THR A 129 -1.54 13.02 -23.23
C THR A 129 -3.02 13.38 -23.30
N SER A 130 -3.37 14.55 -22.78
CA SER A 130 -4.68 15.18 -22.93
C SER A 130 -4.81 15.74 -24.34
N GLU A 131 -4.74 14.88 -25.36
CA GLU A 131 -4.92 15.31 -26.73
C GLU A 131 -6.40 15.51 -27.04
N ASP A 132 -6.81 16.79 -27.02
CA ASP A 132 -7.83 17.35 -27.90
C ASP A 132 -7.42 17.01 -29.35
N THR A 133 -7.81 15.84 -29.84
CA THR A 133 -7.20 15.26 -31.05
C THR A 133 -7.70 15.98 -32.31
N SER A 134 -6.87 16.87 -32.85
CA SER A 134 -6.74 17.01 -34.30
C SER A 134 -5.92 15.82 -34.82
N PRO A 135 -6.33 15.14 -35.92
CA PRO A 135 -5.76 13.86 -36.32
C PRO A 135 -4.48 14.06 -37.14
N ASP A 136 -3.42 14.61 -36.56
CA ASP A 136 -2.10 14.58 -37.19
C ASP A 136 -0.99 14.98 -36.18
N ASP A 137 -0.66 14.11 -35.22
CA ASP A 137 0.72 14.11 -34.73
C ASP A 137 1.13 12.74 -34.19
N THR A 138 2.36 12.37 -34.53
CA THR A 138 2.92 11.04 -34.33
C THR A 138 3.68 11.03 -33.00
N SER A 139 3.03 10.59 -31.91
CA SER A 139 3.70 10.29 -30.64
C SER A 139 3.78 8.79 -30.41
N THR A 140 4.99 8.30 -30.15
CA THR A 140 5.31 6.88 -30.02
C THR A 140 4.93 6.37 -28.63
N THR A 141 3.70 5.87 -28.47
CA THR A 141 3.28 4.74 -27.61
C THR A 141 1.75 4.75 -27.57
N VAL A 142 1.12 4.29 -28.65
CA VAL A 142 -0.34 4.17 -28.69
C VAL A 142 -0.71 2.99 -27.78
N ASP A 143 -1.14 3.27 -26.55
CA ASP A 143 -1.87 2.28 -25.75
C ASP A 143 -3.19 2.01 -26.47
N GLU A 144 -3.25 0.90 -27.22
CA GLU A 144 -4.44 0.49 -27.99
C GLU A 144 -5.68 0.28 -27.09
N GLY A 145 -5.47 0.04 -25.80
CA GLY A 145 -6.53 -0.13 -24.81
C GLY A 145 -7.01 1.18 -24.17
N ALA A 146 -6.29 2.28 -24.34
CA ALA A 146 -6.69 3.57 -23.77
C ALA A 146 -8.04 4.05 -24.35
N TYR A 147 -8.81 4.77 -23.54
CA TYR A 147 -10.07 5.35 -23.98
C TYR A 147 -10.30 6.74 -23.40
N TYR A 148 -10.95 7.62 -24.16
CA TYR A 148 -11.34 8.94 -23.68
C TYR A 148 -12.66 8.88 -22.90
N SER A 149 -12.66 9.35 -21.66
CA SER A 149 -13.85 9.48 -20.82
C SER A 149 -14.36 10.92 -20.83
N GLU A 150 -15.50 11.17 -21.47
CA GLU A 150 -16.15 12.49 -21.47
C GLU A 150 -16.50 12.98 -20.05
N GLN A 151 -16.84 12.04 -19.16
CA GLN A 151 -17.17 12.36 -17.76
C GLN A 151 -15.95 12.82 -16.97
N ALA A 152 -14.79 12.17 -17.18
CA ALA A 152 -13.55 12.55 -16.52
C ALA A 152 -12.83 13.70 -17.25
N GLY A 153 -13.19 13.97 -18.51
CA GLY A 153 -12.54 14.96 -19.35
C GLY A 153 -11.11 14.60 -19.72
N ARG A 154 -10.74 13.31 -19.67
CA ARG A 154 -9.38 12.81 -19.92
C ARG A 154 -9.37 11.42 -20.54
N THR A 155 -8.22 11.05 -21.09
CA THR A 155 -7.90 9.68 -21.50
C THR A 155 -7.58 8.85 -20.27
N ILE A 156 -8.12 7.63 -20.21
CA ILE A 156 -7.84 6.63 -19.19
C ILE A 156 -7.03 5.51 -19.83
N TYR A 157 -5.88 5.19 -19.22
CA TYR A 157 -4.89 4.28 -19.77
C TYR A 157 -4.97 2.88 -19.16
N THR A 158 -4.55 1.88 -19.93
CA THR A 158 -4.54 0.48 -19.50
C THR A 158 -3.69 0.32 -18.25
N GLY A 159 -4.28 -0.27 -17.22
CA GLY A 159 -3.65 -0.47 -15.92
C GLY A 159 -3.91 0.64 -14.89
N GLU A 160 -4.49 1.77 -15.29
CA GLU A 160 -4.86 2.86 -14.39
C GLU A 160 -5.87 2.39 -13.34
N VAL A 161 -5.69 2.89 -12.12
CA VAL A 161 -6.57 2.60 -10.98
C VAL A 161 -7.35 3.85 -10.63
N GLU A 162 -8.67 3.71 -10.52
CA GLU A 162 -9.59 4.80 -10.15
C GLU A 162 -10.51 4.38 -9.01
N LEU A 163 -10.83 5.33 -8.12
CA LEU A 163 -11.88 5.16 -7.10
C LEU A 163 -13.25 5.49 -7.72
N ALA A 164 -14.10 4.49 -7.90
CA ALA A 164 -15.42 4.68 -8.46
C ALA A 164 -16.43 5.19 -7.41
N PRO A 165 -17.58 5.77 -7.85
CA PRO A 165 -18.62 6.27 -6.93
C PRO A 165 -19.24 5.22 -6.00
N ASP A 166 -19.05 3.93 -6.29
CA ASP A 166 -19.46 2.82 -5.43
C ASP A 166 -18.51 2.61 -4.24
N GLY A 167 -17.42 3.38 -4.16
CA GLY A 167 -16.40 3.29 -3.11
C GLY A 167 -15.40 2.17 -3.32
N HIS A 168 -15.34 1.59 -4.52
CA HIS A 168 -14.40 0.54 -4.88
C HIS A 168 -13.33 1.04 -5.85
N TYR A 169 -12.12 0.50 -5.74
CA TYR A 169 -11.06 0.68 -6.72
C TYR A 169 -11.26 -0.26 -7.90
N TRP A 170 -11.17 0.32 -9.10
CA TRP A 170 -11.26 -0.38 -10.36
C TRP A 170 -9.97 -0.17 -11.16
N LYS A 171 -9.49 -1.24 -11.80
CA LYS A 171 -8.36 -1.21 -12.72
C LYS A 171 -8.87 -1.30 -14.15
N HIS A 172 -8.42 -0.37 -15.00
CA HIS A 172 -8.72 -0.38 -16.43
C HIS A 172 -7.92 -1.51 -17.10
N LEU A 173 -8.58 -2.36 -17.87
CA LEU A 173 -7.96 -3.49 -18.60
C LEU A 173 -7.73 -3.19 -20.08
N GLY A 174 -8.12 -2.01 -20.55
CA GLY A 174 -8.11 -1.66 -21.97
C GLY A 174 -9.51 -1.79 -22.59
N HIS A 175 -9.75 -1.11 -23.71
CA HIS A 175 -10.97 -1.20 -24.51
C HIS A 175 -12.28 -1.00 -23.71
N ASN A 176 -12.25 -0.08 -22.74
CA ASN A 176 -13.35 0.19 -21.80
C ASN A 176 -13.77 -1.03 -20.94
N GLU A 177 -12.85 -1.97 -20.72
CA GLU A 177 -13.03 -3.07 -19.78
C GLU A 177 -12.42 -2.73 -18.42
N TRP A 178 -13.12 -3.09 -17.35
CA TRP A 178 -12.76 -2.72 -15.98
C TRP A 178 -12.87 -3.92 -15.04
N VAL A 179 -11.95 -4.02 -14.09
CA VAL A 179 -11.99 -5.04 -13.03
C VAL A 179 -11.89 -4.41 -11.65
N LYS A 180 -12.74 -4.84 -10.74
CA LYS A 180 -12.67 -4.48 -9.32
C LYS A 180 -11.47 -5.18 -8.67
N ILE A 181 -10.64 -4.44 -7.95
CA ILE A 181 -9.35 -4.94 -7.42
C ILE A 181 -9.27 -5.00 -5.89
N ASP A 182 -10.37 -4.75 -5.20
CA ASP A 182 -10.45 -4.66 -3.74
C ASP A 182 -11.50 -5.55 -3.08
#